data_AF-A0A1M4XUU2-F1
#
_entry.id   AF-A0A1M4XUU2-F1
#
_cell.length_a   1.000
_cell.length_b   1.000
_cell.length_c   1.000
_cell.angle_alpha   90.00
_cell.angle_beta   90.00
_cell.angle_gamma   90.00
#
_symmetry.space_group_name_H-M   'P 1'
#
loop_
_entity.id
_entity.type
_entity.pdbx_description
1 polymer ?
#
loop_
_entity_poly.entity_id
_entity_poly.type
_entity_poly.pdbx_seq_one_letter_code
_entity_poly.pdbx_strand_id
1 'polypeptide(L)'
;MVRKVLLALTAALILAVLGFGAWRFSASAPPRKAAENYVRALAAGDAEAALQYSSGSAAFAASRLKGSKVTAKVEDVSCSVAALGRGWAKVLATVELTLQDGSADVGWYSVDAVKTSQGWKVVSFREAEPDMSGVSGVGLFVNRAEADAANRVFQGYLDALAAGDWQGAAKYLAGPARRSQEMGGAVLGKGAVIGKVEKLKAKPVWKRGKSMLMRFGYQVESRDVSVLAGFFRTKQGWRIMKINQI
;
A
#
# COMPACT_ATOMS: atom_id res chain seq x y z
N MET A 1 21.07 -3.56 -50.90
CA MET A 1 19.63 -3.78 -50.64
C MET A 1 19.37 -4.14 -49.16
N VAL A 2 20.09 -5.11 -48.60
CA VAL A 2 19.94 -5.60 -47.21
C VAL A 2 19.97 -4.52 -46.11
N ARG A 3 20.90 -3.56 -46.15
CA ARG A 3 21.02 -2.49 -45.13
C ARG A 3 19.81 -1.55 -45.07
N LYS A 4 19.19 -1.24 -46.21
CA LYS A 4 17.99 -0.38 -46.28
C LYS A 4 16.77 -1.10 -45.72
N VAL A 5 16.64 -2.41 -46.00
CA VAL A 5 15.58 -3.26 -45.44
C VAL A 5 15.72 -3.42 -43.93
N LEU A 6 16.94 -3.63 -43.42
CA LEU A 6 17.21 -3.75 -41.99
C LEU A 6 16.85 -2.45 -41.23
N LEU A 7 17.23 -1.28 -41.76
CA LEU A 7 16.89 0.01 -41.15
C LEU A 7 15.37 0.26 -41.11
N ALA A 8 14.66 -0.10 -42.20
CA ALA A 8 13.21 0.04 -42.25
C ALA A 8 12.51 -0.87 -41.22
N LEU A 9 12.97 -2.12 -41.05
CA LEU A 9 12.42 -3.05 -40.06
C LEU A 9 12.67 -2.57 -38.62
N THR A 10 13.87 -2.08 -38.31
CA THR A 10 14.18 -1.52 -36.99
C THR A 10 13.33 -0.29 -36.68
N ALA A 11 13.16 0.62 -37.65
CA ALA A 11 12.30 1.78 -37.49
C ALA A 11 10.82 1.39 -37.28
N ALA A 12 10.31 0.42 -38.04
CA ALA A 12 8.96 -0.11 -37.86
C ALA A 12 8.76 -0.75 -36.48
N LEU A 13 9.75 -1.50 -35.99
CA LEU A 13 9.71 -2.09 -34.64
C LEU A 13 9.69 -1.01 -33.55
N ILE A 14 10.55 0.02 -33.66
CA ILE A 14 10.57 1.14 -32.70
C ILE A 14 9.21 1.84 -32.70
N LEU A 15 8.65 2.15 -33.86
CA LEU A 15 7.34 2.79 -33.97
C LEU A 15 6.22 1.91 -33.42
N ALA A 16 6.27 0.60 -33.63
CA ALA A 16 5.30 -0.34 -33.06
C ALA A 16 5.39 -0.38 -31.53
N VAL A 17 6.60 -0.40 -30.96
CA VAL A 17 6.81 -0.36 -29.49
C VAL A 17 6.33 0.96 -28.90
N LEU A 18 6.67 2.10 -29.52
CA LEU A 18 6.23 3.41 -29.07
C LEU A 18 4.70 3.59 -29.20
N GLY A 19 4.14 3.16 -30.32
CA GLY A 19 2.69 3.19 -30.56
C GLY A 19 1.92 2.33 -29.58
N PHE A 20 2.40 1.11 -29.32
CA PHE A 20 1.81 0.22 -28.31
C PHE A 20 1.93 0.79 -26.90
N GLY A 21 3.07 1.40 -26.55
CA GLY A 21 3.28 2.08 -25.27
C GLY A 21 2.32 3.25 -25.07
N ALA A 22 2.19 4.13 -26.07
CA ALA A 22 1.27 5.27 -26.05
C ALA A 22 -0.20 4.83 -25.96
N TRP A 23 -0.59 3.81 -26.72
CA TRP A 23 -1.94 3.24 -26.67
C TRP A 23 -2.25 2.66 -25.28
N ARG A 24 -1.33 1.87 -24.71
CA ARG A 24 -1.51 1.28 -23.37
C ARG A 24 -1.63 2.36 -22.30
N PHE A 25 -0.80 3.40 -22.36
CA PHE A 25 -0.87 4.53 -21.44
C PHE A 25 -2.22 5.24 -21.52
N SER A 26 -2.66 5.58 -22.74
CA SER A 26 -3.94 6.24 -22.99
C SER A 26 -5.13 5.39 -22.54
N ALA A 27 -5.16 4.10 -22.87
CA ALA A 27 -6.24 3.19 -22.50
C ALA A 27 -6.32 2.94 -20.98
N SER A 28 -5.20 3.02 -20.27
CA SER A 28 -5.14 2.83 -18.81
C SER A 28 -5.58 4.06 -18.00
N ALA A 29 -5.52 5.26 -18.58
CA ALA A 29 -5.77 6.50 -17.85
C ALA A 29 -7.21 6.65 -17.33
N PRO A 30 -8.28 6.35 -18.11
CA PRO A 30 -9.65 6.48 -17.63
C PRO A 30 -10.01 5.59 -16.42
N PRO A 31 -9.77 4.27 -16.41
CA PRO A 31 -10.07 3.46 -15.22
C PRO A 31 -9.23 3.88 -14.00
N ARG A 32 -7.96 4.27 -14.23
CA ARG A 32 -7.11 4.80 -13.16
C ARG A 32 -7.70 6.05 -12.52
N LYS A 33 -8.15 7.02 -13.32
CA LYS A 33 -8.78 8.25 -12.82
C LYS A 33 -10.09 7.97 -12.06
N ALA A 34 -10.92 7.06 -12.56
CA ALA A 34 -12.16 6.68 -11.87
C ALA A 34 -11.87 6.06 -10.49
N ALA A 35 -10.89 5.16 -10.40
CA ALA A 35 -10.44 4.57 -9.15
C ALA A 35 -9.86 5.63 -8.19
N GLU A 36 -8.97 6.50 -8.69
CA GLU A 36 -8.37 7.56 -7.88
C GLU A 36 -9.42 8.49 -7.28
N ASN A 37 -10.36 8.97 -8.10
CA ASN A 37 -11.41 9.88 -7.65
C ASN A 37 -12.37 9.21 -6.65
N TYR A 38 -12.75 7.95 -6.90
CA TYR A 38 -13.57 7.17 -5.98
C TYR A 38 -12.88 7.02 -4.62
N VAL A 39 -11.61 6.65 -4.61
CA VAL A 39 -10.84 6.43 -3.39
C VAL A 39 -10.60 7.73 -2.61
N ARG A 40 -10.30 8.83 -3.31
CA ARG A 40 -10.22 10.17 -2.69
C ARG A 40 -11.53 10.55 -2.03
N ALA A 41 -12.66 10.37 -2.71
CA ALA A 41 -13.98 10.68 -2.18
C ALA A 41 -14.31 9.83 -0.95
N LEU A 42 -14.04 8.51 -0.99
CA LEU A 42 -14.22 7.63 0.16
C LEU A 42 -13.41 8.10 1.37
N ALA A 43 -12.12 8.38 1.19
CA ALA A 43 -11.24 8.79 2.27
C ALA A 43 -11.58 10.16 2.87
N ALA A 44 -12.11 11.07 2.04
CA ALA A 44 -12.60 12.37 2.47
C ALA A 44 -13.99 12.32 3.12
N GLY A 45 -14.69 11.17 3.07
CA GLY A 45 -16.07 11.05 3.54
C GLY A 45 -17.12 11.67 2.60
N ASP A 46 -16.75 11.99 1.36
CA ASP A 46 -17.66 12.57 0.36
C ASP A 46 -18.47 11.48 -0.33
N ALA A 47 -19.61 11.15 0.27
CA ALA A 47 -20.51 10.11 -0.23
C ALA A 47 -21.06 10.43 -1.63
N GLU A 48 -21.33 11.69 -1.94
CA GLU A 48 -21.91 12.09 -3.23
C GLU A 48 -20.89 11.92 -4.36
N ALA A 49 -19.67 12.43 -4.18
CA ALA A 49 -18.60 12.21 -5.13
C ALA A 49 -18.27 10.72 -5.28
N ALA A 50 -18.23 9.96 -4.18
CA ALA A 50 -17.96 8.52 -4.25
C ALA A 50 -19.04 7.78 -5.06
N LEU A 51 -20.32 8.16 -4.93
CA LEU A 51 -21.41 7.60 -5.72
C LEU A 51 -21.31 7.98 -7.20
N GLN A 52 -20.82 9.19 -7.54
CA GLN A 52 -20.59 9.59 -8.94
C GLN A 52 -19.57 8.69 -9.66
N TYR A 53 -18.59 8.13 -8.94
CA TYR A 53 -17.54 7.29 -9.53
C TYR A 53 -17.80 5.79 -9.38
N SER A 54 -18.92 5.37 -8.79
CA SER A 54 -19.16 3.97 -8.47
C SER A 54 -20.50 3.43 -8.97
N SER A 55 -20.62 2.11 -8.91
CA SER A 55 -21.81 1.33 -9.21
C SER A 55 -21.78 0.01 -8.42
N GLY A 56 -22.89 -0.73 -8.38
CA GLY A 56 -22.94 -2.05 -7.73
C GLY A 56 -22.47 -2.03 -6.27
N SER A 57 -21.60 -2.97 -5.90
CA SER A 57 -21.12 -3.14 -4.53
C SER A 57 -20.34 -1.92 -4.00
N ALA A 58 -19.58 -1.26 -4.87
CA ALA A 58 -18.84 -0.05 -4.53
C ALA A 58 -19.75 1.16 -4.26
N ALA A 59 -20.84 1.30 -5.02
CA ALA A 59 -21.85 2.33 -4.75
C ALA A 59 -22.60 2.05 -3.44
N PHE A 60 -22.93 0.79 -3.18
CA PHE A 60 -23.54 0.39 -1.91
C PHE A 60 -22.61 0.70 -0.73
N ALA A 61 -21.31 0.41 -0.83
CA ALA A 61 -20.32 0.78 0.18
C ALA A 61 -20.25 2.32 0.36
N ALA A 62 -20.20 3.08 -0.74
CA ALA A 62 -20.17 4.54 -0.70
C ALA A 62 -21.43 5.15 -0.04
N SER A 63 -22.62 4.56 -0.26
CA SER A 63 -23.85 5.04 0.37
C SER A 63 -23.83 4.93 1.90
N ARG A 64 -23.04 4.02 2.47
CA ARG A 64 -22.87 3.87 3.93
C ARG A 64 -22.05 5.00 4.55
N LEU A 65 -21.37 5.81 3.74
CA LEU A 65 -20.70 7.02 4.23
C LEU A 65 -21.68 8.14 4.58
N LYS A 66 -22.92 8.11 4.04
CA LYS A 66 -23.93 9.13 4.34
C LYS A 66 -24.22 9.14 5.84
N GLY A 67 -23.99 10.29 6.48
CA GLY A 67 -24.16 10.45 7.93
C GLY A 67 -22.98 9.94 8.77
N SER A 68 -21.93 9.36 8.16
CA SER A 68 -20.69 9.04 8.86
C SER A 68 -19.88 10.31 9.13
N LYS A 69 -19.23 10.38 10.29
CA LYS A 69 -18.27 11.45 10.65
C LYS A 69 -16.82 11.05 10.38
N VAL A 70 -16.62 9.95 9.64
CA VAL A 70 -15.29 9.40 9.38
C VAL A 70 -14.67 10.20 8.24
N THR A 71 -13.69 11.03 8.59
CA THR A 71 -12.94 11.83 7.63
C THR A 71 -11.45 11.68 7.91
N ALA A 72 -10.67 11.53 6.86
CA ALA A 72 -9.21 11.61 6.93
C ALA A 72 -8.72 12.63 5.91
N LYS A 73 -7.64 13.34 6.23
CA LYS A 73 -6.97 14.18 5.24
C LYS A 73 -6.20 13.26 4.29
N VAL A 74 -6.56 13.28 3.01
CA VAL A 74 -5.84 12.58 1.96
C VAL A 74 -4.56 13.35 1.63
N GLU A 75 -3.40 12.75 1.91
CA GLU A 75 -2.10 13.34 1.59
C GLU A 75 -1.64 12.94 0.18
N ASP A 76 -1.82 11.67 -0.18
CA ASP A 76 -1.49 11.16 -1.52
C ASP A 76 -2.41 10.01 -1.92
N VAL A 77 -2.68 9.89 -3.22
CA VAL A 77 -3.32 8.71 -3.81
C VAL A 77 -2.55 8.33 -5.06
N SER A 78 -1.99 7.13 -5.04
CA SER A 78 -1.28 6.55 -6.17
C SER A 78 -2.04 5.36 -6.70
N CYS A 79 -2.37 5.38 -7.99
CA CYS A 79 -3.08 4.30 -8.66
C CYS A 79 -2.26 3.72 -9.82
N SER A 80 -2.19 2.40 -9.92
CA SER A 80 -1.57 1.67 -11.03
C SER A 80 -2.55 0.65 -11.61
N VAL A 81 -2.63 0.56 -12.94
CA VAL A 81 -3.50 -0.43 -13.61
C VAL A 81 -2.76 -1.76 -13.67
N ALA A 82 -3.22 -2.73 -12.88
CA ALA A 82 -2.65 -4.08 -12.83
C ALA A 82 -3.15 -4.97 -13.97
N ALA A 83 -4.41 -4.79 -14.41
CA ALA A 83 -4.97 -5.50 -15.56
C ALA A 83 -5.93 -4.59 -16.33
N LEU A 84 -5.95 -4.74 -17.66
CA LEU A 84 -6.81 -3.96 -18.55
C LEU A 84 -7.40 -4.85 -19.65
N GLY A 85 -8.72 -4.84 -19.75
CA GLY A 85 -9.50 -5.44 -20.83
C GLY A 85 -10.36 -4.40 -21.56
N ARG A 86 -11.19 -4.86 -22.52
CA ARG A 86 -11.99 -3.95 -23.39
C ARG A 86 -13.02 -3.08 -22.65
N GLY A 87 -13.46 -3.49 -21.46
CA GLY A 87 -14.42 -2.74 -20.66
C GLY A 87 -14.29 -2.99 -19.16
N TRP A 88 -13.16 -3.55 -18.73
CA TRP A 88 -12.86 -3.86 -17.34
C TRP A 88 -11.39 -3.55 -17.07
N ALA A 89 -11.09 -3.09 -15.87
CA ALA A 89 -9.74 -2.87 -15.40
C ALA A 89 -9.64 -3.19 -13.92
N LYS A 90 -8.49 -3.77 -13.53
CA LYS A 90 -8.08 -3.87 -12.13
C LYS A 90 -7.04 -2.81 -11.85
N VAL A 91 -7.30 -1.99 -10.85
CA VAL A 91 -6.43 -0.90 -10.39
C VAL A 91 -5.98 -1.19 -8.97
N LEU A 92 -4.69 -1.07 -8.70
CA LEU A 92 -4.15 -1.07 -7.35
C LEU A 92 -4.03 0.38 -6.89
N ALA A 93 -4.53 0.68 -5.71
CA ALA A 93 -4.49 2.01 -5.11
C ALA A 93 -3.72 1.98 -3.80
N THR A 94 -2.81 2.93 -3.62
CA THR A 94 -2.18 3.26 -2.33
C THR A 94 -2.69 4.63 -1.91
N VAL A 95 -3.13 4.76 -0.66
CA VAL A 95 -3.74 5.97 -0.11
C VAL A 95 -2.99 6.34 1.15
N GLU A 96 -2.31 7.48 1.15
CA GLU A 96 -1.67 8.03 2.34
C GLU A 96 -2.61 9.02 3.02
N LEU A 97 -2.84 8.81 4.31
CA LEU A 97 -3.84 9.52 5.10
C LEU A 97 -3.20 10.15 6.33
N THR A 98 -3.83 11.24 6.77
CA THR A 98 -3.72 11.72 8.14
C THR A 98 -5.07 11.57 8.80
N LEU A 99 -5.12 10.78 9.86
CA LEU A 99 -6.33 10.54 10.64
C LEU A 99 -6.67 11.78 11.49
N GLN A 100 -7.86 11.77 12.10
CA GLN A 100 -8.35 12.90 12.92
C GLN A 100 -7.47 13.18 14.15
N ASP A 101 -6.79 12.15 14.67
CA ASP A 101 -5.81 12.25 15.76
C ASP A 101 -4.44 12.82 15.30
N GLY A 102 -4.30 13.16 14.02
CA GLY A 102 -3.07 13.65 13.42
C GLY A 102 -2.06 12.55 13.05
N SER A 103 -2.34 11.28 13.34
CA SER A 103 -1.45 10.16 12.99
C SER A 103 -1.48 9.87 11.49
N ALA A 104 -0.35 9.40 10.95
CA ALA A 104 -0.28 8.94 9.58
C ALA A 104 -0.79 7.49 9.46
N ASP A 105 -1.50 7.20 8.37
CA ASP A 105 -1.92 5.85 8.00
C ASP A 105 -1.82 5.63 6.48
N VAL A 106 -1.85 4.36 6.05
CA VAL A 106 -1.77 3.98 4.64
C VAL A 106 -2.76 2.88 4.32
N GLY A 107 -3.58 3.07 3.29
CA GLY A 107 -4.48 2.05 2.77
C GLY A 107 -3.98 1.49 1.43
N TRP A 108 -4.06 0.17 1.28
CA TRP A 108 -3.82 -0.51 0.00
C TRP A 108 -5.10 -1.19 -0.45
N TYR A 109 -5.49 -0.97 -1.71
CA TYR A 109 -6.77 -1.43 -2.22
C TYR A 109 -6.65 -1.98 -3.63
N SER A 110 -7.43 -3.01 -3.91
CA SER A 110 -7.72 -3.50 -5.26
C SER A 110 -9.10 -3.01 -5.67
N VAL A 111 -9.14 -2.33 -6.82
CA VAL A 111 -10.32 -1.66 -7.36
C VAL A 111 -10.62 -2.28 -8.72
N ASP A 112 -11.80 -2.86 -8.86
CA ASP A 112 -12.30 -3.26 -10.18
C ASP A 112 -13.17 -2.14 -10.74
N ALA A 113 -12.84 -1.69 -11.94
CA ALA A 113 -13.60 -0.67 -12.67
C ALA A 113 -14.14 -1.26 -13.98
N VAL A 114 -15.35 -0.85 -14.37
CA VAL A 114 -15.97 -1.25 -15.63
C VAL A 114 -16.35 -0.03 -16.45
N LYS A 115 -16.32 -0.17 -17.77
CA LYS A 115 -16.78 0.86 -18.70
C LYS A 115 -18.30 0.78 -18.86
N THR A 116 -18.98 1.88 -18.56
CA THR A 116 -20.43 2.05 -18.71
C THR A 116 -20.74 3.11 -19.77
N SER A 117 -22.03 3.32 -20.07
CA SER A 117 -22.47 4.45 -20.89
C SER A 117 -22.13 5.81 -20.28
N GLN A 118 -21.98 5.88 -18.96
CA GLN A 118 -21.57 7.09 -18.21
C GLN A 118 -20.05 7.18 -18.00
N GLY A 119 -19.26 6.37 -18.71
CA GLY A 119 -17.81 6.28 -18.51
C GLY A 119 -17.40 5.18 -17.54
N TRP A 120 -16.16 5.24 -17.06
CA TRP A 120 -15.62 4.21 -16.15
C TRP A 120 -16.17 4.39 -14.73
N LYS A 121 -16.65 3.30 -14.15
CA LYS A 121 -17.21 3.25 -12.79
C LYS A 121 -16.54 2.15 -11.99
N VAL A 122 -16.25 2.42 -10.72
CA VAL A 122 -15.80 1.41 -9.76
C VAL A 122 -16.98 0.49 -9.42
N VAL A 123 -16.80 -0.82 -9.54
CA VAL A 123 -17.82 -1.84 -9.20
C VAL A 123 -17.49 -2.59 -7.92
N SER A 124 -16.20 -2.65 -7.58
CA SER A 124 -15.70 -3.33 -6.39
C SER A 124 -14.47 -2.62 -5.85
N PHE A 125 -14.38 -2.56 -4.53
CA PHE A 125 -13.28 -1.97 -3.77
C PHE A 125 -13.00 -2.88 -2.57
N ARG A 126 -11.77 -3.40 -2.49
CA ARG A 126 -11.35 -4.34 -1.45
C ARG A 126 -9.98 -3.98 -0.95
N GLU A 127 -9.73 -4.21 0.33
CA GLU A 127 -8.39 -4.13 0.90
C GLU A 127 -7.46 -5.12 0.16
N ALA A 128 -6.22 -4.71 -0.05
CA ALA A 128 -5.20 -5.49 -0.73
C ALA A 128 -3.89 -5.43 0.04
N GLU A 129 -2.95 -6.31 -0.32
CA GLU A 129 -1.58 -6.17 0.14
C GLU A 129 -0.86 -5.04 -0.60
N PRO A 130 0.16 -4.42 0.05
CA PRO A 130 1.08 -3.53 -0.64
C PRO A 130 1.70 -4.25 -1.84
N ASP A 131 1.74 -3.58 -2.99
CA ASP A 131 2.44 -4.11 -4.17
C ASP A 131 3.95 -4.08 -3.94
N MET A 132 4.49 -5.24 -3.58
CA MET A 132 5.92 -5.48 -3.42
C MET A 132 6.55 -6.11 -4.66
N SER A 133 5.82 -6.13 -5.80
CA SER A 133 6.33 -6.66 -7.05
C SER A 133 7.38 -5.72 -7.68
N GLY A 134 8.26 -6.31 -8.50
CA GLY A 134 9.34 -5.61 -9.18
C GLY A 134 10.55 -6.53 -9.34
N VAL A 135 11.31 -6.34 -10.42
CA VAL A 135 12.50 -7.17 -10.69
C VAL A 135 13.53 -6.95 -9.58
N SER A 136 13.72 -7.96 -8.75
CA SER A 136 14.91 -8.13 -7.92
C SER A 136 16.11 -8.30 -8.86
N GLY A 137 16.95 -7.28 -8.98
CA GLY A 137 18.10 -7.33 -9.88
C GLY A 137 18.81 -6.00 -10.07
N VAL A 138 18.11 -4.88 -9.88
CA VAL A 138 18.74 -3.55 -9.71
C VAL A 138 18.68 -3.22 -8.23
N GLY A 139 19.70 -3.67 -7.49
CA GLY A 139 19.82 -3.45 -6.05
C GLY A 139 19.84 -1.96 -5.74
N LEU A 140 18.69 -1.41 -5.35
CA LEU A 140 18.65 -0.14 -4.64
C LEU A 140 19.31 -0.41 -3.29
N PHE A 141 20.56 0.01 -3.16
CA PHE A 141 21.27 0.09 -1.89
C PHE A 141 20.32 0.72 -0.86
N VAL A 142 19.90 -0.05 0.14
CA VAL A 142 19.24 0.52 1.31
C VAL A 142 20.33 1.28 2.03
N ASN A 143 20.23 2.61 2.02
CA ASN A 143 21.23 3.40 2.73
C ASN A 143 21.12 3.09 4.24
N ARG A 144 22.25 3.19 4.93
CA ARG A 144 22.34 2.83 6.35
C ARG A 144 21.34 3.62 7.20
N ALA A 145 21.17 4.91 6.92
CA ALA A 145 20.26 5.78 7.68
C ALA A 145 18.78 5.35 7.58
N GLU A 146 18.32 4.90 6.41
CA GLU A 146 16.97 4.38 6.21
C GLU A 146 16.78 3.03 6.91
N ALA A 147 17.76 2.13 6.81
CA ALA A 147 17.75 0.87 7.54
C ALA A 147 17.71 1.09 9.06
N ASP A 148 18.53 2.02 9.57
CA ASP A 148 18.57 2.36 11.00
C ASP A 148 17.27 3.03 11.47
N ALA A 149 16.63 3.84 10.61
CA ALA A 149 15.33 4.43 10.92
C ALA A 149 14.21 3.37 10.99
N ALA A 150 14.18 2.43 10.05
CA ALA A 150 13.22 1.33 10.08
C ALA A 150 13.50 0.35 11.24
N ASN A 151 14.77 0.09 11.56
CA ASN A 151 15.17 -0.69 12.74
C ASN A 151 14.66 -0.05 14.04
N ARG A 152 14.79 1.27 14.20
CA ARG A 152 14.25 1.99 15.38
C ARG A 152 12.74 1.90 15.49
N VAL A 153 12.03 1.93 14.37
CA VAL A 153 10.57 1.72 14.35
C VAL A 153 10.21 0.31 14.80
N PHE A 154 10.92 -0.70 14.31
CA PHE A 154 10.70 -2.09 14.71
C PHE A 154 11.04 -2.34 16.19
N GLN A 155 12.17 -1.81 16.66
CA GLN A 155 12.56 -1.89 18.06
C GLN A 155 11.52 -1.21 18.96
N GLY A 156 11.11 0.02 18.63
CA GLY A 156 10.08 0.73 19.41
C GLY A 156 8.73 0.00 19.44
N TYR A 157 8.37 -0.69 18.37
CA TYR A 157 7.19 -1.56 18.35
C TYR A 157 7.32 -2.72 19.34
N LEU A 158 8.44 -3.43 19.32
CA LEU A 158 8.70 -4.54 20.23
C LEU A 158 8.77 -4.08 21.69
N ASP A 159 9.43 -2.95 21.97
CA ASP A 159 9.54 -2.39 23.31
C ASP A 159 8.16 -2.02 23.88
N ALA A 160 7.28 -1.44 23.05
CA ALA A 160 5.91 -1.13 23.44
C ALA A 160 5.10 -2.42 23.75
N LEU A 161 5.24 -3.46 22.94
CA LEU A 161 4.59 -4.76 23.22
C LEU A 161 5.10 -5.41 24.49
N ALA A 162 6.41 -5.35 24.75
CA ALA A 162 7.04 -5.89 25.96
C ALA A 162 6.65 -5.10 27.23
N ALA A 163 6.38 -3.80 27.09
CA ALA A 163 5.85 -2.96 28.17
C ALA A 163 4.33 -3.13 28.39
N GLY A 164 3.64 -3.92 27.56
CA GLY A 164 2.18 -4.02 27.58
C GLY A 164 1.44 -2.80 27.05
N ASP A 165 2.14 -1.88 26.37
CA ASP A 165 1.57 -0.70 25.72
C ASP A 165 1.01 -1.07 24.33
N TRP A 166 -0.06 -1.86 24.31
CA TRP A 166 -0.69 -2.35 23.09
C TRP A 166 -1.19 -1.22 22.18
N GLN A 167 -1.79 -0.18 22.77
CA GLN A 167 -2.29 0.97 22.02
C GLN A 167 -1.14 1.83 21.49
N GLY A 168 -0.12 2.11 22.30
CA GLY A 168 1.05 2.86 21.84
C GLY A 168 1.89 2.11 20.83
N ALA A 169 1.88 0.77 20.82
CA ALA A 169 2.52 -0.02 19.77
C ALA A 169 1.86 0.20 18.38
N ALA A 170 0.56 0.53 18.31
CA ALA A 170 -0.12 0.78 17.04
C ALA A 170 0.45 1.99 16.26
N LYS A 171 1.09 2.95 16.94
CA LYS A 171 1.71 4.14 16.31
C LYS A 171 2.88 3.79 15.38
N TYR A 172 3.47 2.61 15.54
CA TYR A 172 4.54 2.11 14.67
C TYR A 172 4.01 1.37 13.45
N LEU A 173 2.71 1.09 13.40
CA LEU A 173 2.05 0.33 12.34
C LEU A 173 1.35 1.26 11.34
N ALA A 174 1.03 0.72 10.16
CA ALA A 174 0.14 1.34 9.18
C ALA A 174 -0.75 0.28 8.49
N GLY A 175 -1.90 0.73 8.01
CA GLY A 175 -2.82 -0.03 7.20
C GLY A 175 -3.42 -1.25 7.90
N PRO A 176 -3.50 -2.41 7.22
CA PRO A 176 -4.12 -3.60 7.80
C PRO A 176 -3.49 -4.04 9.12
N ALA A 177 -2.16 -3.90 9.27
CA ALA A 177 -1.46 -4.23 10.50
C ALA A 177 -1.91 -3.35 11.68
N ARG A 178 -2.02 -2.03 11.45
CA ARG A 178 -2.51 -1.08 12.46
C ARG A 178 -3.95 -1.39 12.85
N ARG A 179 -4.84 -1.53 11.86
CA ARG A 179 -6.25 -1.84 12.09
C ARG A 179 -6.45 -3.14 12.87
N SER A 180 -5.73 -4.19 12.50
CA SER A 180 -5.81 -5.49 13.18
C SER A 180 -5.38 -5.38 14.64
N GLN A 181 -4.33 -4.60 14.93
CA GLN A 181 -3.89 -4.35 16.29
C GLN A 181 -4.92 -3.54 17.09
N GLU A 182 -5.46 -2.47 16.52
CA GLU A 182 -6.50 -1.66 17.17
C GLU A 182 -7.76 -2.50 17.49
N MET A 183 -8.21 -3.34 16.54
CA MET A 183 -9.33 -4.25 16.74
C MET A 183 -9.04 -5.33 17.81
N GLY A 184 -7.80 -5.79 17.91
CA GLY A 184 -7.36 -6.78 18.90
C GLY A 184 -7.27 -6.23 20.33
N GLY A 185 -7.39 -4.92 20.53
CA GLY A 185 -7.17 -4.26 21.83
C GLY A 185 -8.07 -4.77 22.97
N ALA A 186 -9.29 -5.20 22.66
CA ALA A 186 -10.21 -5.75 23.68
C ALA A 186 -9.69 -7.05 24.31
N VAL A 187 -8.89 -7.83 23.58
CA VAL A 187 -8.37 -9.14 24.00
C VAL A 187 -6.90 -9.05 24.42
N LEU A 188 -6.08 -8.41 23.59
CA LEU A 188 -4.62 -8.37 23.74
C LEU A 188 -4.11 -7.09 24.41
N GLY A 189 -5.00 -6.15 24.73
CA GLY A 189 -4.63 -4.89 25.37
C GLY A 189 -4.33 -5.01 26.87
N LYS A 190 -4.37 -6.22 27.45
CA LYS A 190 -4.12 -6.45 28.88
C LYS A 190 -2.77 -7.13 29.08
N GLY A 191 -1.82 -6.39 29.65
CA GLY A 191 -0.50 -6.90 30.01
C GLY A 191 0.48 -6.97 28.84
N ALA A 192 1.70 -7.45 29.15
CA ALA A 192 2.74 -7.64 28.14
C ALA A 192 2.37 -8.79 27.20
N VAL A 193 2.46 -8.54 25.89
CA VAL A 193 2.14 -9.56 24.87
C VAL A 193 3.35 -10.44 24.56
N ILE A 194 4.55 -9.90 24.76
CA ILE A 194 5.81 -10.59 24.58
C ILE A 194 6.73 -10.32 25.78
N GLY A 195 7.66 -11.23 26.05
CA GLY A 195 8.77 -10.96 26.96
C GLY A 195 9.76 -9.94 26.38
N LYS A 196 10.76 -9.57 27.19
CA LYS A 196 11.84 -8.67 26.77
C LYS A 196 12.57 -9.22 25.54
N VAL A 197 12.77 -8.36 24.55
CA VAL A 197 13.54 -8.68 23.35
C VAL A 197 15.03 -8.44 23.58
N GLU A 198 15.85 -9.41 23.20
CA GLU A 198 17.31 -9.34 23.27
C GLU A 198 17.95 -9.64 21.90
N LYS A 199 19.21 -9.22 21.74
CA LYS A 199 20.06 -9.54 20.56
C LYS A 199 19.40 -9.22 19.21
N LEU A 200 18.63 -8.13 19.14
CA LEU A 200 17.98 -7.68 17.90
C LEU A 200 19.03 -7.38 16.81
N LYS A 201 18.93 -8.12 15.71
CA LYS A 201 19.72 -7.93 14.49
C LYS A 201 18.78 -7.62 13.35
N ALA A 202 19.16 -6.65 12.52
CA ALA A 202 18.38 -6.21 11.37
C ALA A 202 19.21 -6.30 10.08
N LYS A 203 18.62 -6.82 9.01
CA LYS A 203 19.25 -6.88 7.69
C LYS A 203 18.27 -6.42 6.61
N PRO A 204 18.58 -5.37 5.82
CA PRO A 204 17.74 -5.00 4.70
C PRO A 204 17.70 -6.13 3.66
N VAL A 205 16.51 -6.41 3.14
CA VAL A 205 16.27 -7.46 2.14
C VAL A 205 15.95 -6.82 0.78
N TRP A 206 15.12 -5.77 0.80
CA TRP A 206 14.63 -5.14 -0.42
C TRP A 206 14.14 -3.71 -0.14
N LYS A 207 14.20 -2.83 -1.15
CA LYS A 207 13.57 -1.51 -1.11
C LYS A 207 13.15 -1.07 -2.49
N ARG A 208 11.99 -0.41 -2.59
CA ARG A 208 11.55 0.32 -3.78
C ARG A 208 10.64 1.49 -3.38
N GLY A 209 10.99 2.69 -3.83
CA GLY A 209 10.22 3.89 -3.51
C GLY A 209 10.04 4.07 -2.00
N LYS A 210 8.78 4.13 -1.56
CA LYS A 210 8.39 4.25 -0.14
C LYS A 210 8.33 2.91 0.60
N SER A 211 8.59 1.78 -0.04
CA SER A 211 8.47 0.44 0.57
C SER A 211 9.83 -0.20 0.84
N MET A 212 9.96 -0.90 1.95
CA MET A 212 11.17 -1.65 2.35
C MET A 212 10.81 -3.00 2.98
N LEU A 213 11.65 -4.01 2.78
CA LEU A 213 11.64 -5.26 3.54
C LEU A 213 12.92 -5.37 4.34
N MET A 214 12.79 -5.73 5.61
CA MET A 214 13.92 -6.06 6.47
C MET A 214 13.68 -7.40 7.14
N ARG A 215 14.76 -8.19 7.25
CA ARG A 215 14.79 -9.38 8.08
C ARG A 215 15.28 -8.98 9.47
N PHE A 216 14.56 -9.42 10.48
CA PHE A 216 14.96 -9.31 11.87
C PHE A 216 15.22 -10.70 12.46
N GLY A 217 16.21 -10.77 13.34
CA GLY A 217 16.45 -11.90 14.21
C GLY A 217 16.63 -11.39 15.64
N TYR A 218 15.95 -11.99 16.60
CA TYR A 218 16.03 -11.60 18.00
C TYR A 218 15.66 -12.76 18.93
N GLN A 219 15.89 -12.59 20.23
CA GLN A 219 15.58 -13.58 21.25
C GLN A 219 14.47 -13.05 22.19
N VAL A 220 13.47 -13.87 22.49
CA VAL A 220 12.43 -13.60 23.51
C VAL A 220 12.27 -14.84 24.37
N GLU A 221 12.45 -14.71 25.69
CA GLU A 221 12.29 -15.83 26.64
C GLU A 221 13.09 -17.07 26.22
N SER A 222 14.37 -16.85 25.86
CA SER A 222 15.28 -17.88 25.37
C SER A 222 14.93 -18.49 24.00
N ARG A 223 13.86 -18.07 23.33
CA ARG A 223 13.49 -18.51 21.99
C ARG A 223 14.07 -17.58 20.92
N ASP A 224 14.73 -18.14 19.92
CA ASP A 224 15.14 -17.41 18.74
C ASP A 224 13.95 -17.19 17.81
N VAL A 225 13.76 -15.95 17.38
CA VAL A 225 12.69 -15.53 16.49
C VAL A 225 13.31 -14.87 15.27
N SER A 226 12.88 -15.30 14.08
CA SER A 226 13.17 -14.60 12.84
C SER A 226 11.90 -14.15 12.16
N VAL A 227 11.89 -12.90 11.71
CA VAL A 227 10.76 -12.32 11.00
C VAL A 227 11.22 -11.53 9.78
N LEU A 228 10.34 -11.45 8.80
CA LEU A 228 10.41 -10.52 7.70
C LEU A 228 9.36 -9.43 7.93
N ALA A 229 9.82 -8.20 8.17
CA ALA A 229 8.95 -7.05 8.34
C ALA A 229 8.96 -6.17 7.09
N GLY A 230 7.77 -5.80 6.64
CA GLY A 230 7.56 -4.79 5.62
C GLY A 230 7.36 -3.42 6.24
N PHE A 231 7.95 -2.40 5.62
CA PHE A 231 7.80 -1.01 6.00
C PHE A 231 7.29 -0.16 4.83
N PHE A 232 6.54 0.88 5.15
CA PHE A 232 6.17 1.95 4.24
C PHE A 232 6.55 3.32 4.84
N ARG A 233 7.10 4.22 4.02
CA ARG A 233 7.52 5.56 4.43
C ARG A 233 6.38 6.56 4.24
N THR A 234 5.84 7.02 5.35
CA THR A 234 4.83 8.09 5.40
C THR A 234 5.50 9.45 5.61
N LYS A 235 4.70 10.53 5.65
CA LYS A 235 5.18 11.85 6.09
C LYS A 235 5.74 11.88 7.51
N GLN A 236 5.35 10.94 8.37
CA GLN A 236 5.84 10.79 9.76
C GLN A 236 6.97 9.76 9.90
N GLY A 237 7.59 9.37 8.78
CA GLY A 237 8.64 8.36 8.73
C GLY A 237 8.12 6.96 8.46
N TRP A 238 8.97 5.97 8.74
CA TRP A 238 8.67 4.56 8.49
C TRP A 238 7.57 4.03 9.42
N ARG A 239 6.72 3.17 8.87
CA ARG A 239 5.70 2.41 9.59
C ARG A 239 5.72 0.96 9.13
N ILE A 240 5.46 0.03 10.04
CA ILE A 240 5.38 -1.40 9.75
C ILE A 240 4.02 -1.69 9.11
N MET A 241 4.04 -2.29 7.92
CA MET A 241 2.83 -2.66 7.18
C MET A 241 2.49 -4.15 7.31
N LYS A 242 3.49 -5.00 7.60
CA LYS A 242 3.31 -6.43 7.87
C LYS A 242 4.52 -7.03 8.57
N ILE A 243 4.31 -8.09 9.34
CA ILE A 243 5.35 -8.90 9.98
C ILE A 243 5.01 -10.37 9.70
N ASN A 244 5.93 -11.08 9.07
CA ASN A 244 5.79 -12.51 8.79
C ASN A 244 6.90 -13.28 9.52
N GLN A 245 6.56 -14.31 10.27
CA GLN A 245 7.55 -15.23 10.84
C GLN A 245 8.16 -16.09 9.72
N ILE A 246 9.46 -16.35 9.80
CA ILE A 246 10.22 -17.13 8.81
C ILE A 246 11.11 -18.18 9.46
#